data_AF-A0A354W4X4-F1
#
_entry.id   AF-A0A354W4X4-F1
#
_cell.length_a   1.000
_cell.length_b   1.000
_cell.length_c   1.000
_cell.angle_alpha   90.00
_cell.angle_beta   90.00
_cell.angle_gamma   90.00
#
_symmetry.space_group_name_H-M   'P 1'
#
loop_
_entity.id
_entity.type
_entity.pdbx_description
1 polymer ?
#
loop_
_entity_poly.entity_id
_entity_poly.type
_entity_poly.pdbx_seq_one_letter_code
_entity_poly.pdbx_strand_id
1 'polypeptide(L)'
;MTKHDQKYTTEELAELFDSHMGSSIDTPLRPDAFNLSDEEKISQIAEKFEDIMQILGLDLTDDSLRGTPLRVAKMYVSEAFAGLNPSNKPEIKLFDNKYQYTDMLIEKNITVHSHCEHHFV
;
A
#
# COMPACT_ATOMS: atom_id res chain seq x y z
N MET A 1 -1.48 22.15 -21.35
CA MET A 1 -2.37 23.00 -20.53
C MET A 1 -3.82 22.64 -20.85
N THR A 2 -4.30 21.53 -20.32
CA THR A 2 -5.73 21.16 -20.36
C THR A 2 -6.42 21.90 -19.22
N LYS A 3 -7.36 22.78 -19.57
CA LYS A 3 -8.20 23.47 -18.60
C LYS A 3 -9.16 22.43 -18.01
N HIS A 4 -8.99 22.10 -16.73
CA HIS A 4 -10.02 21.36 -16.00
C HIS A 4 -11.07 22.37 -15.54
N ASP A 5 -12.23 22.37 -16.21
CA ASP A 5 -13.43 23.02 -15.71
C ASP A 5 -13.84 22.32 -14.40
N GLN A 6 -13.87 23.05 -13.29
CA GLN A 6 -14.36 22.54 -12.01
C GLN A 6 -15.87 22.27 -12.13
N LYS A 7 -16.23 21.00 -12.24
CA LYS A 7 -17.61 20.52 -12.49
C LYS A 7 -18.41 20.14 -11.25
N TYR A 8 -17.86 20.33 -10.05
CA TYR A 8 -18.48 19.86 -8.81
C TYR A 8 -18.55 20.98 -7.78
N THR A 9 -19.71 21.10 -7.15
CA THR A 9 -19.93 21.93 -5.97
C THR A 9 -19.21 21.35 -4.75
N THR A 10 -19.04 22.15 -3.70
CA THR A 10 -18.38 21.74 -2.46
C THR A 10 -19.09 20.59 -1.74
N GLU A 11 -20.43 20.55 -1.76
CA GLU A 11 -21.17 19.39 -1.23
C GLU A 11 -20.99 18.13 -2.09
N GLU A 12 -21.01 18.25 -3.42
CA GLU A 12 -20.78 17.10 -4.32
C GLU A 12 -19.36 16.54 -4.18
N LEU A 13 -18.36 17.39 -3.94
CA LEU A 13 -17.00 16.94 -3.62
C LEU A 13 -16.97 16.19 -2.28
N ALA A 14 -17.63 16.71 -1.24
CA ALA A 14 -17.68 16.05 0.06
C ALA A 14 -18.33 14.66 -0.03
N GLU A 15 -19.44 14.52 -0.76
CA GLU A 15 -20.09 13.23 -1.02
C GLU A 15 -19.24 12.29 -1.88
N LEU A 16 -18.51 12.81 -2.88
CA LEU A 16 -17.56 12.02 -3.68
C LEU A 16 -16.42 11.45 -2.83
N PHE A 17 -15.87 12.26 -1.92
CA PHE A 17 -14.86 11.82 -0.96
C PHE A 17 -15.41 10.80 0.06
N ASP A 18 -16.65 10.98 0.52
CA ASP A 18 -17.32 10.07 1.46
C ASP A 18 -17.77 8.76 0.78
N SER A 19 -18.06 8.80 -0.52
CA SER A 19 -18.52 7.65 -1.32
C SER A 19 -17.44 6.61 -1.67
N HIS A 20 -16.17 6.85 -1.30
CA HIS A 20 -15.04 5.97 -1.56
C HIS A 20 -14.93 5.47 -3.02
N MET A 21 -15.45 6.24 -3.99
CA MET A 21 -15.27 5.91 -5.40
C MET A 21 -13.80 6.17 -5.77
N GLY A 22 -13.02 5.10 -5.90
CA GLY A 22 -11.62 5.15 -6.34
C GLY A 22 -11.52 5.96 -7.64
N SER A 23 -10.95 7.16 -7.54
CA SER A 23 -10.91 8.14 -8.63
C SER A 23 -9.75 7.89 -9.60
N SER A 24 -8.86 6.96 -9.29
CA SER A 24 -7.64 6.63 -10.06
C SER A 24 -7.41 5.12 -10.10
N ILE A 25 -6.92 4.64 -11.23
CA ILE A 25 -6.46 3.24 -11.42
C ILE A 25 -5.11 3.02 -10.72
N ASP A 26 -4.28 4.07 -10.69
CA ASP A 26 -2.96 4.03 -10.09
C ASP A 26 -3.02 4.47 -8.62
N THR A 27 -2.27 3.77 -7.76
CA THR A 27 -2.05 4.20 -6.38
C THR A 27 -1.39 5.58 -6.36
N PRO A 28 -1.93 6.56 -5.60
CA PRO A 28 -1.41 7.93 -5.59
C PRO A 28 -0.07 8.03 -4.86
N LEU A 29 1.03 7.82 -5.60
CA LEU A 29 2.40 7.94 -5.08
C LEU A 29 2.96 9.35 -5.27
N ARG A 30 3.79 9.78 -4.32
CA ARG A 30 4.56 11.03 -4.46
C ARG A 30 5.63 10.89 -5.56
N PRO A 31 6.03 11.99 -6.22
CA PRO A 31 7.09 11.96 -7.24
C PRO A 31 8.44 11.44 -6.73
N ASP A 32 8.70 11.55 -5.42
CA ASP A 32 9.94 11.17 -4.74
C ASP A 32 9.83 9.87 -3.92
N ALA A 33 8.77 9.06 -4.14
CA ALA A 33 8.47 7.86 -3.35
C ALA A 33 9.60 6.80 -3.31
N PHE A 34 10.55 6.87 -4.25
CA PHE A 34 11.65 5.91 -4.40
C PHE A 34 13.04 6.53 -4.18
N ASN A 35 13.13 7.74 -3.63
CA ASN A 35 14.43 8.38 -3.35
C ASN A 35 15.18 7.77 -2.17
N LEU A 36 14.44 7.20 -1.21
CA LEU A 36 15.00 6.53 -0.04
C LEU A 36 15.10 5.03 -0.29
N SER A 37 16.17 4.41 0.22
CA SER A 37 16.31 2.96 0.25
C SER A 37 15.28 2.33 1.20
N ASP A 38 15.03 1.03 1.05
CA ASP A 38 14.12 0.31 1.93
C ASP A 38 14.64 0.28 3.37
N GLU A 39 15.95 0.20 3.57
CA GLU A 39 16.59 0.27 4.89
C GLU A 39 16.42 1.66 5.53
N GLU A 40 16.56 2.74 4.75
CA GLU A 40 16.33 4.10 5.23
C GLU A 40 14.87 4.31 5.62
N LYS A 41 13.93 3.79 4.83
CA LYS A 41 12.48 3.81 5.16
C LYS A 41 12.20 3.04 6.44
N ILE A 42 12.76 1.83 6.58
CA ILE A 42 12.57 0.99 7.77
C ILE A 42 13.09 1.71 9.02
N SER A 43 14.29 2.30 8.96
CA SER A 43 14.86 3.03 10.10
C SER A 43 13.98 4.21 10.50
N GLN A 44 13.58 5.05 9.54
CA GLN A 44 12.77 6.23 9.80
C GLN A 44 11.36 5.88 10.31
N ILE A 45 10.71 4.86 9.73
CA ILE A 45 9.38 4.42 10.19
C ILE A 45 9.46 3.82 11.60
N ALA A 46 10.51 3.06 11.91
CA ALA A 46 10.69 2.46 13.23
C ALA A 46 10.79 3.55 14.32
N GLU A 47 11.56 4.62 14.09
CA GLU A 47 11.61 5.77 15.01
C GLU A 47 10.22 6.39 15.23
N LYS A 48 9.42 6.54 14.18
CA LYS A 48 8.05 7.09 14.31
C LYS A 48 7.12 6.15 15.07
N PHE A 49 7.24 4.84 14.90
CA PHE A 49 6.45 3.88 15.67
C PHE A 49 6.87 3.81 17.12
N GLU A 50 8.15 4.01 17.43
CA GLU A 50 8.61 4.19 18.81
C GLU A 50 7.93 5.41 19.44
N ASP A 51 7.92 6.56 18.76
CA ASP A 51 7.20 7.77 19.22
C ASP A 51 5.71 7.47 19.47
N ILE A 52 5.02 6.82 18.53
CA ILE A 52 3.61 6.44 18.66
C ILE A 52 3.39 5.54 19.88
N MET A 53 4.21 4.51 20.06
CA MET A 53 4.07 3.57 21.18
C MET A 53 4.28 4.25 22.53
N GLN A 54 5.25 5.16 22.64
CA GLN A 54 5.46 5.95 23.86
C GLN A 54 4.29 6.89 24.15
N ILE A 55 3.72 7.54 23.13
CA ILE A 55 2.53 8.39 23.26
C ILE A 55 1.32 7.57 23.74
N LEU A 56 1.19 6.33 23.29
CA LEU A 56 0.17 5.39 23.78
C LEU A 56 0.42 4.89 25.21
N GLY A 57 1.55 5.24 25.83
CA GLY A 57 1.92 4.85 27.19
C GLY A 57 2.48 3.43 27.30
N LEU A 58 2.99 2.86 26.21
CA LEU A 58 3.60 1.54 26.20
C LEU A 58 5.05 1.59 26.72
N ASP A 59 5.41 0.61 27.54
CA ASP A 59 6.77 0.47 28.09
C ASP A 59 7.68 -0.27 27.09
N LEU A 60 8.58 0.46 26.43
CA LEU A 60 9.54 -0.10 25.48
C LEU A 60 10.77 -0.73 26.15
N THR A 61 10.87 -0.72 27.48
CA THR A 61 11.87 -1.50 28.21
C THR A 61 11.48 -2.98 28.33
N ASP A 62 10.18 -3.28 28.15
CA ASP A 62 9.66 -4.64 28.04
C ASP A 62 10.27 -5.38 26.84
N ASP A 63 10.66 -6.63 27.07
CA ASP A 63 11.36 -7.45 26.09
C ASP A 63 10.49 -7.80 24.86
N SER A 64 9.18 -7.92 25.06
CA SER A 64 8.22 -8.22 24.00
C SER A 64 7.95 -7.00 23.11
N LEU A 65 8.04 -5.78 23.65
CA LEU A 65 7.69 -4.54 22.96
C LEU A 65 8.90 -3.80 22.35
N ARG A 66 10.10 -3.93 22.92
CA ARG A 66 11.31 -3.23 22.45
C ARG A 66 11.60 -3.44 20.96
N GLY A 67 11.27 -4.61 20.41
CA GLY A 67 11.46 -4.93 19.00
C GLY A 67 10.28 -4.58 18.08
N THR A 68 9.15 -4.14 18.64
CA THR A 68 7.91 -3.87 17.89
C THR A 68 8.06 -2.76 16.85
N PRO A 69 8.67 -1.59 17.16
CA PRO A 69 8.80 -0.52 16.17
C PRO A 69 9.49 -0.99 14.88
N LEU A 70 10.59 -1.75 15.03
CA LEU A 70 11.31 -2.33 13.90
C LEU A 70 10.49 -3.37 13.14
N ARG A 71 9.74 -4.23 13.84
CA ARG A 71 8.88 -5.24 13.20
C ARG A 71 7.78 -4.59 12.37
N VAL A 72 7.13 -3.55 12.88
CA VAL A 72 6.08 -2.82 12.14
C VAL A 72 6.67 -2.12 10.91
N ALA A 73 7.83 -1.47 11.06
CA ALA A 73 8.50 -0.81 9.94
C ALA A 73 8.88 -1.80 8.82
N LYS A 74 9.43 -2.97 9.19
CA LYS A 74 9.75 -4.04 8.24
C LYS A 74 8.49 -4.59 7.56
N MET A 75 7.44 -4.84 8.32
CA MET A 75 6.17 -5.30 7.77
C MET A 75 5.63 -4.31 6.73
N TYR A 76 5.65 -3.01 7.01
CA TYR A 76 5.17 -2.01 6.06
C TYR A 76 6.00 -1.96 4.78
N VAL A 77 7.34 -1.92 4.89
CA VAL A 77 8.20 -1.73 3.72
C VAL A 77 8.37 -3.02 2.90
N SER A 78 8.57 -4.15 3.56
CA SER A 78 8.99 -5.40 2.92
C SER A 78 7.87 -6.43 2.75
N GLU A 79 6.70 -6.24 3.37
CA GLU A 79 5.63 -7.24 3.36
C GLU A 79 4.30 -6.64 2.88
N ALA A 80 3.59 -5.91 3.75
CA ALA A 80 2.22 -5.43 3.53
C ALA A 80 2.09 -4.49 2.33
N PHE A 81 3.07 -3.61 2.11
CA PHE A 81 3.08 -2.64 1.02
C PHE A 81 4.21 -2.86 0.01
N ALA A 82 4.80 -4.06 -0.01
CA ALA A 82 5.86 -4.41 -0.95
C ALA A 82 5.44 -4.20 -2.41
N GLY A 83 4.14 -4.31 -2.72
CA GLY A 83 3.59 -4.08 -4.05
C GLY A 83 3.68 -2.63 -4.56
N LEU A 84 3.97 -1.65 -3.70
CA LEU A 84 4.22 -0.27 -4.13
C LEU A 84 5.54 -0.12 -4.88
N ASN A 85 6.51 -1.01 -4.63
CA ASN A 85 7.78 -1.01 -5.33
C ASN A 85 7.65 -1.78 -6.66
N PRO A 86 7.81 -1.14 -7.83
CA PRO A 86 7.69 -1.81 -9.12
C PRO A 86 8.67 -2.97 -9.31
N SER A 87 9.81 -2.99 -8.58
CA SER A 87 10.76 -4.11 -8.64
C SER A 87 10.20 -5.42 -8.08
N ASN A 88 9.16 -5.36 -7.25
CA ASN A 88 8.52 -6.53 -6.66
C ASN A 88 7.44 -7.14 -7.56
N LYS A 89 7.22 -6.59 -8.76
CA LYS A 89 6.26 -7.13 -9.73
C LYS A 89 6.69 -8.54 -10.17
N PRO A 90 5.80 -9.54 -10.10
CA PRO A 90 6.14 -10.91 -10.48
C PRO A 90 6.48 -11.02 -11.98
N GLU A 91 7.38 -11.95 -12.31
CA GLU A 91 7.70 -12.28 -13.69
C GLU A 91 6.51 -12.98 -14.36
N ILE A 92 6.08 -12.45 -15.50
CA ILE A 92 4.99 -13.02 -16.28
C ILE A 92 5.56 -14.11 -17.18
N LYS A 93 5.00 -15.33 -17.07
CA LYS A 93 5.33 -16.45 -17.96
C LYS A 93 4.16 -16.78 -18.86
N LEU A 94 4.45 -16.95 -20.14
CA LEU A 94 3.49 -17.28 -21.18
C LEU A 94 3.88 -18.62 -21.82
N PHE A 95 2.90 -19.31 -22.39
CA PHE A 95 3.10 -20.55 -23.14
C PHE A 95 2.30 -20.53 -24.44
N ASP A 96 2.78 -21.27 -25.44
CA ASP A 96 2.09 -21.40 -26.72
C ASP A 96 0.76 -22.14 -26.53
N ASN A 97 -0.33 -21.58 -27.06
CA ASN A 97 -1.63 -22.24 -27.10
C ASN A 97 -1.70 -23.31 -28.22
N LYS A 98 -0.92 -24.39 -28.08
CA LYS A 98 -0.80 -25.46 -29.09
C LYS A 98 -2.11 -26.19 -29.37
N TYR A 99 -3.02 -26.22 -28.39
CA TYR A 99 -4.32 -26.89 -28.49
C TYR A 99 -5.40 -26.00 -29.10
N GLN A 100 -5.07 -24.75 -29.45
CA GLN A 100 -6.03 -23.77 -29.95
C GLN A 100 -7.26 -23.65 -29.04
N TYR A 101 -7.05 -23.72 -27.72
CA TYR A 101 -8.13 -23.61 -26.75
C TYR A 101 -8.73 -22.21 -26.82
N THR A 102 -10.05 -22.10 -27.03
CA THR A 102 -10.75 -20.82 -27.25
C THR A 102 -11.74 -20.47 -26.14
N ASP A 103 -11.91 -21.33 -25.14
CA ASP A 103 -12.83 -21.09 -24.03
C ASP A 103 -12.16 -20.33 -22.87
N MET A 104 -12.97 -19.84 -21.93
CA MET A 104 -12.50 -19.11 -20.76
C MET A 104 -11.85 -20.04 -19.74
N LEU A 105 -10.64 -19.69 -19.31
CA LEU A 105 -10.00 -20.28 -18.12
C LEU A 105 -10.41 -19.48 -16.88
N ILE A 106 -10.83 -20.17 -15.83
CA ILE A 106 -11.24 -19.54 -14.58
C ILE A 106 -10.42 -20.12 -13.43
N GLU A 107 -9.62 -19.26 -12.80
CA GLU A 107 -9.02 -19.52 -11.49
C GLU A 107 -9.94 -18.96 -10.41
N LYS A 108 -10.25 -19.74 -9.37
CA LYS A 108 -11.15 -19.34 -8.29
C LYS A 108 -10.47 -19.50 -6.94
N ASN A 109 -10.97 -18.77 -5.94
CA ASN A 109 -10.47 -18.80 -4.57
C ASN A 109 -9.01 -18.33 -4.46
N ILE A 110 -8.63 -17.32 -5.26
CA ILE A 110 -7.36 -16.62 -5.09
C ILE A 110 -7.38 -15.91 -3.74
N THR A 111 -6.41 -16.22 -2.88
CA THR A 111 -6.24 -15.54 -1.60
C THR A 111 -5.76 -14.10 -1.83
N VAL A 112 -6.50 -13.14 -1.29
CA VAL A 112 -6.14 -11.72 -1.34
C VAL A 112 -6.01 -11.18 0.08
N HIS A 113 -4.85 -10.61 0.36
CA HIS A 113 -4.59 -9.82 1.56
C HIS A 113 -4.27 -8.39 1.12
N SER A 114 -4.98 -7.43 1.69
CA SER A 114 -4.83 -6.01 1.38
C SER A 114 -5.15 -5.20 2.64
N HIS A 115 -4.88 -3.90 2.60
CA HIS A 115 -5.17 -2.98 3.69
C HIS A 115 -5.94 -1.79 3.13
N CYS A 116 -6.96 -1.33 3.86
CA CYS A 116 -7.69 -0.13 3.45
C CYS A 116 -6.84 1.11 3.74
N GLU A 117 -6.58 1.92 2.72
CA GLU A 117 -5.72 3.12 2.82
C GLU A 117 -6.25 4.20 3.78
N HIS A 118 -7.51 4.16 4.17
CA HIS A 118 -8.07 5.11 5.14
C HIS A 118 -7.70 4.80 6.59
N HIS A 119 -7.42 3.53 6.92
CA HIS A 119 -7.23 3.07 8.30
C HIS A 119 -5.99 2.19 8.49
N PHE A 120 -5.39 1.71 7.41
CA PHE A 120 -4.20 0.86 7.39
C PHE A 120 -4.41 -0.46 8.17
N VAL A 121 -5.62 -1.02 8.09
CA VAL A 121 -6.03 -2.33 8.63
C VAL A 121 -6.70 -3.20 7.56
#